data_AF-A0A5C3K9L3-F1
#
_entry.id   AF-A0A5C3K9L3-F1
#
_cell.length_a   1.000
_cell.length_b   1.000
_cell.length_c   1.000
_cell.angle_alpha   90.00
_cell.angle_beta   90.00
_cell.angle_gamma   90.00
#
_symmetry.space_group_name_H-M   'P 1'
#
loop_
_entity.id
_entity.type
_entity.pdbx_description
1 polymer ?
#
loop_
_entity_poly.entity_id
_entity_poly.type
_entity_poly.pdbx_seq_one_letter_code
_entity_poly.pdbx_strand_id
1 'polypeptide(L)' 'YIKDNLFKPILENPAHYRNFQVTDGLVYLLDHGKTRLCIPKGNIIKQSVKVVIISEAHSLLAHLGAAKTIAYLREHVYWK' A
#
# COMPACT_ATOMS: atom_id res chain seq x y z
N TYR A 1 4.98 -4.85 7.86
CA TYR A 1 3.80 -4.65 8.72
C TYR A 1 4.09 -4.70 10.22
N ILE A 2 4.90 -5.63 10.73
CA ILE A 2 5.08 -5.83 12.20
C ILE A 2 5.57 -4.56 12.95
N LYS A 3 6.30 -3.66 12.28
CA LYS A 3 6.78 -2.39 12.85
C LYS A 3 5.82 -1.21 12.62
N ASP A 4 4.68 -1.44 11.97
CA ASP A 4 3.72 -0.40 11.61
C ASP A 4 2.53 -0.44 12.57
N ASN A 5 2.34 0.65 13.34
CA ASN A 5 1.29 0.72 14.37
C ASN A 5 -0.14 0.62 13.81
N LEU A 6 -0.35 0.92 12.52
CA LEU A 6 -1.66 0.83 11.89
C LEU A 6 -1.91 -0.59 11.38
N PHE A 7 -0.96 -1.15 10.65
CA PHE A 7 -1.17 -2.42 9.96
C PHE A 7 -0.80 -3.66 10.78
N LYS A 8 0.04 -3.52 11.81
CA LYS A 8 0.36 -4.61 12.73
C LYS A 8 -0.91 -5.24 13.36
N PRO A 9 -1.80 -4.48 14.03
CA PRO A 9 -2.96 -5.09 14.67
C PRO A 9 -3.96 -5.67 13.66
N ILE A 10 -4.00 -5.15 12.43
CA ILE A 10 -4.82 -5.69 11.33
C ILE A 10 -4.28 -7.05 10.88
N LEU A 11 -2.95 -7.19 10.78
CA LEU A 11 -2.30 -8.46 10.46
C LEU A 11 -2.52 -9.51 11.57
N GLU A 12 -2.51 -9.08 12.83
CA GLU A 12 -2.69 -9.98 13.99
C GLU A 12 -4.15 -10.41 14.18
N ASN A 13 -5.13 -9.54 13.92
CA ASN A 13 -6.55 -9.79 14.17
C ASN A 13 -7.46 -9.29 13.02
N PRO A 14 -7.34 -9.84 11.80
CA PRO A 14 -8.04 -9.29 10.62
C PRO A 14 -9.57 -9.26 10.77
N ALA A 15 -10.16 -10.21 11.48
CA ALA A 15 -11.61 -10.27 11.72
C ALA A 15 -12.18 -9.03 12.45
N HIS A 16 -11.35 -8.29 13.20
CA HIS A 16 -11.78 -7.07 13.89
C HIS A 16 -11.83 -5.84 12.97
N TYR A 17 -11.30 -5.95 11.75
CA TYR A 17 -11.13 -4.84 10.83
C TYR A 17 -11.90 -5.11 9.53
N ARG A 18 -13.22 -4.84 9.54
CA ARG A 18 -14.17 -5.20 8.46
C ARG A 18 -13.78 -4.71 7.06
N ASN A 19 -13.09 -3.58 6.96
CA ASN A 19 -12.67 -3.02 5.67
C ASN A 19 -11.29 -3.50 5.23
N PHE A 20 -10.70 -4.46 5.95
CA PHE A 20 -9.39 -4.99 5.63
C PHE A 20 -9.46 -6.48 5.36
N GLN A 21 -8.65 -6.91 4.40
CA GLN A 21 -8.44 -8.32 4.08
C GLN A 21 -6.96 -8.64 4.21
N VAL A 22 -6.64 -9.80 4.77
CA VAL A 22 -5.28 -10.32 4.83
C VAL A 22 -5.18 -11.55 3.95
N THR A 23 -4.26 -11.52 2.99
CA THR A 23 -3.98 -12.61 2.06
C THR A 23 -2.47 -12.76 1.95
N ASP A 24 -1.94 -13.95 2.18
CA ASP A 24 -0.48 -14.24 2.10
C ASP A 24 0.40 -13.27 2.91
N GLY A 25 -0.09 -12.82 4.07
CA GLY A 25 0.61 -11.86 4.94
C GLY A 25 0.62 -10.41 4.42
N LEU A 26 -0.10 -10.12 3.33
CA LEU A 26 -0.34 -8.78 2.82
C LEU A 26 -1.68 -8.24 3.33
N VAL A 27 -1.70 -6.93 3.63
CA VAL A 27 -2.91 -6.24 4.10
C VAL A 27 -3.51 -5.46 2.93
N TYR A 28 -4.80 -5.65 2.68
CA TYR A 28 -5.56 -4.94 1.65
C TYR A 28 -6.68 -4.12 2.29
N LEU A 29 -6.87 -2.90 1.80
CA LEU A 29 -8.02 -2.05 2.14
C LEU A 29 -9.11 -2.24 1.08
N LEU A 30 -10.30 -2.63 1.54
CA LEU A 30 -11.53 -2.72 0.79
C LEU A 30 -12.34 -1.44 1.03
N ASP A 31 -12.42 -0.58 0.02
CA ASP A 31 -13.06 0.74 0.16
C ASP A 31 -13.62 1.22 -1.18
N HIS A 32 -14.88 1.69 -1.19
CA HIS A 32 -15.60 2.14 -2.39
C HIS A 32 -15.49 1.19 -3.61
N GLY A 33 -15.57 -0.13 -3.37
CA GLY A 33 -15.45 -1.15 -4.43
C GLY A 33 -14.02 -1.37 -4.96
N LYS A 34 -13.02 -0.72 -4.35
CA LYS A 34 -11.60 -0.88 -4.69
C LYS A 34 -10.90 -1.73 -3.65
N THR A 35 -9.94 -2.51 -4.13
CA THR A 35 -9.02 -3.29 -3.29
C THR A 35 -7.62 -2.70 -3.47
N ARG A 36 -7.06 -2.12 -2.41
CA ARG A 36 -5.76 -1.44 -2.45
C ARG A 36 -4.78 -2.07 -1.48
N LEU A 37 -3.57 -2.35 -1.95
CA LEU A 37 -2.51 -2.87 -1.08
C LEU A 37 -2.06 -1.81 -0.08
N CYS A 38 -2.08 -2.14 1.20
CA CYS A 38 -1.65 -1.27 2.26
C CYS A 38 -0.13 -1.23 2.36
N ILE A 39 0.47 -0.06 2.16
CA ILE A 39 1.92 0.10 2.19
C ILE A 39 2.35 0.59 3.57
N PRO A 40 3.09 -0.21 4.35
CA PRO A 40 3.51 0.18 5.68
C PRO A 40 4.52 1.33 5.63
N LYS A 41 4.54 2.15 6.68
CA LYS A 41 5.63 3.09 6.92
C LYS A 41 6.88 2.31 7.28
N GLY A 42 7.98 2.62 6.62
CA GLY A 42 9.28 2.02 6.90
C GLY A 42 10.18 1.95 5.69
N ASN A 43 11.32 1.31 5.90
CA ASN A 43 12.32 1.07 4.88
C ASN A 43 12.37 -0.41 4.52
N ILE A 44 12.51 -0.70 3.24
CA ILE A 44 13.02 -2.00 2.78
C ILE A 44 14.52 -1.81 2.60
N ILE A 45 15.30 -2.57 3.36
CA ILE A 45 16.77 -2.47 3.42
C ILE A 45 17.21 -1.08 3.91
N LYS A 46 17.39 -0.13 2.98
CA LYS A 46 17.81 1.26 3.24
C LYS A 46 16.93 2.32 2.57
N GLN A 47 15.93 1.91 1.81
CA GLN A 47 15.08 2.82 1.04
C GLN A 47 13.65 2.79 1.57
N SER A 48 13.01 3.95 1.60
CA SER A 48 11.59 4.06 1.93
C SER A 48 10.77 3.23 0.97
N VAL A 49 9.88 2.39 1.51
CA VAL A 49 8.96 1.55 0.70
C VAL A 49 8.16 2.42 -0.27
N LYS A 50 7.75 3.62 0.18
CA LYS A 50 7.00 4.57 -0.65
C LYS A 50 7.82 5.08 -1.83
N VAL A 51 9.12 5.36 -1.64
CA VAL A 51 10.00 5.84 -2.71
C VAL A 51 10.17 4.77 -3.78
N VAL A 52 10.40 3.52 -3.38
CA VAL A 52 10.50 2.39 -4.31
C VAL A 52 9.22 2.28 -5.14
N ILE A 53 8.05 2.25 -4.50
CA ILE A 53 6.76 2.11 -5.20
C ILE A 53 6.49 3.29 -6.15
N ILE A 54 6.80 4.53 -5.76
CA ILE A 54 6.64 5.70 -6.62
C ILE A 54 7.54 5.60 -7.85
N SER A 55 8.80 5.18 -7.65
CA SER A 55 9.76 4.99 -8.75
C SER A 55 9.28 3.92 -9.72
N GLU A 56 8.83 2.77 -9.22
CA GLU A 56 8.31 1.68 -10.05
C GLU A 56 7.05 2.11 -10.82
N ALA A 57 6.10 2.76 -10.16
CA ALA A 57 4.89 3.27 -10.83
C ALA A 57 5.23 4.28 -11.94
N HIS A 58 6.23 5.14 -11.72
CA HIS A 58 6.66 6.12 -12.70
C HIS A 58 7.32 5.47 -13.92
N SER A 59 8.18 4.47 -13.69
CA SER A 59 8.82 3.67 -14.73
C SER A 59 7.80 2.88 -15.55
N LEU A 60 6.83 2.22 -14.89
CA LEU A 60 5.76 1.45 -15.55
C LEU A 60 4.90 2.31 -16.48
N LEU A 61 4.63 3.55 -16.09
CA LEU A 61 3.82 4.47 -16.87
C LEU A 61 4.62 5.24 -17.92
N ALA A 62 5.83 4.80 -18.29
CA ALA A 62 6.67 5.44 -19.30
C ALA A 62 6.83 6.96 -19.09
N HIS A 63 6.99 7.40 -17.85
CA HIS A 63 7.17 8.81 -17.48
C HIS A 63 5.99 9.74 -17.86
N LEU A 64 4.75 9.22 -17.86
CA LEU A 64 3.51 9.96 -18.12
C LEU A 64 3.19 11.12 -17.12
N GLY A 65 4.17 11.57 -16.35
CA GLY A 65 4.10 12.70 -15.44
C GLY A 65 3.56 12.35 -14.06
N ALA A 66 3.75 13.26 -13.11
CA ALA A 66 3.39 13.05 -11.71
C ALA A 66 1.88 12.83 -11.51
N ALA A 67 1.02 13.56 -12.24
CA ALA A 67 -0.43 13.46 -12.10
C ALA A 67 -0.95 12.04 -12.42
N LYS A 68 -0.51 11.46 -13.55
CA LYS A 68 -0.88 10.09 -13.94
C LYS A 68 -0.29 9.04 -13.00
N THR A 69 0.93 9.26 -12.52
CA THR A 69 1.57 8.39 -11.51
C THR A 69 0.77 8.38 -10.20
N ILE A 70 0.36 9.55 -9.70
CA ILE A 70 -0.45 9.66 -8.48
C ILE A 70 -1.83 9.01 -8.68
N ALA A 71 -2.48 9.22 -9.83
CA ALA A 71 -3.75 8.60 -10.13
C ALA A 71 -3.63 7.07 -10.09
N TYR A 72 -2.63 6.51 -10.77
CA TYR A 72 -2.32 5.08 -10.76
C TYR A 72 -2.09 4.55 -9.33
N LEU A 73 -1.26 5.23 -8.53
CA LEU A 73 -1.00 4.83 -7.15
C LEU A 73 -2.28 4.82 -6.30
N ARG A 74 -3.14 5.83 -6.43
CA ARG A 74 -4.40 5.91 -5.67
C ARG A 74 -5.38 4.78 -5.99
N GLU A 75 -5.30 4.21 -7.18
CA GLU A 75 -6.11 3.06 -7.59
C GLU A 75 -5.60 1.73 -7.00
N HIS A 76 -4.29 1.58 -6.81
CA HIS A 76 -3.67 0.27 -6.51
C HIS A 76 -3.15 0.14 -5.07
N VAL A 77 -2.77 1.24 -4.44
CA VAL A 77 -2.12 1.23 -3.13
C VAL A 77 -2.74 2.25 -2.17
N TYR A 78 -2.61 1.95 -0.88
CA TYR A 78 -3.08 2.79 0.21
C TYR A 78 -1.98 2.98 1.24
N TRP A 79 -1.77 4.21 1.70
CA TRP A 79 -0.96 4.49 2.88
C TRP A 79 -1.54 5.67 3.66
N LYS A 80 -1.32 5.64 4.98
CA LYS A 80 -1.58 6.77 5.89
C LYS A 80 -0.26 7.45 6.29
#